data_AF-A0A8X7TLU8-F1
#
_entry.id   AF-A0A8X7TLU8-F1
#
_cell.length_a   1.000
_cell.length_b   1.000
_cell.length_c   1.000
_cell.angle_alpha   90.00
_cell.angle_beta   90.00
_cell.angle_gamma   90.00
#
_symmetry.space_group_name_H-M   'P 1'
#
loop_
_entity.id
_entity.type
_entity.pdbx_description
1 polymer ?
#
loop_
_entity_poly.entity_id
_entity_poly.type
_entity_poly.pdbx_seq_one_letter_code
_entity_poly.pdbx_strand_id
1 'polypeptide(L)'
;MKLHKAPLLKILLIKLGPGCSSDIDVGKWIAKAVDRRVVVLRFKLSWSTGPTRLPKSLYTCETLKELTLSHKVLLDFPSSSCLPSLMFLNLFYVVYRDDASLESFFFALSSSYLFECEAKQTKQR
;
A
#
# COMPACT_ATOMS: atom_id res chain seq x y z
N MET A 1 -25.89 0.82 -24.59
CA MET A 1 -24.62 0.12 -24.27
C MET A 1 -24.66 -0.35 -22.81
N LYS A 2 -24.70 -1.66 -22.57
CA LYS A 2 -24.66 -2.22 -21.21
C LYS A 2 -23.22 -2.18 -20.71
N LEU A 3 -22.87 -1.14 -19.95
CA LEU A 3 -21.69 -1.21 -19.07
C LEU A 3 -22.02 -2.24 -17.99
N HIS A 4 -21.56 -3.47 -18.19
CA HIS A 4 -21.45 -4.40 -17.08
C HIS A 4 -20.58 -3.70 -16.02
N LYS A 5 -21.22 -3.16 -14.97
CA LYS A 5 -20.53 -2.66 -13.78
C LYS A 5 -19.82 -3.88 -13.20
N ALA A 6 -18.58 -4.09 -13.62
CA ALA A 6 -17.76 -5.14 -13.09
C ALA A 6 -17.76 -4.97 -11.56
N PRO A 7 -17.95 -6.04 -10.79
CA PRO A 7 -18.15 -5.94 -9.35
C PRO A 7 -17.01 -5.13 -8.73
N LEU A 8 -17.39 -4.15 -7.90
CA LEU A 8 -16.47 -3.33 -7.12
C LEU A 8 -15.62 -4.28 -6.27
N LEU A 9 -14.30 -4.24 -6.45
CA LEU A 9 -13.40 -5.07 -5.66
C LEU A 9 -13.21 -4.38 -4.31
N LYS A 10 -14.12 -4.62 -3.35
CA LYS A 10 -14.06 -3.92 -2.06
C LYS A 10 -12.78 -4.23 -1.28
N ILE A 11 -12.32 -5.49 -1.33
CA ILE A 11 -11.20 -5.98 -0.52
C ILE A 11 -10.22 -6.71 -1.44
N LEU A 12 -8.94 -6.37 -1.34
CA LEU A 12 -7.85 -7.12 -1.93
C LEU A 12 -6.88 -7.55 -0.82
N LEU A 13 -6.70 -8.86 -0.68
CA LEU A 13 -5.72 -9.46 0.22
C LEU A 13 -4.70 -10.22 -0.62
N ILE A 14 -3.43 -9.84 -0.48
CA ILE A 14 -2.31 -10.52 -1.14
C ILE A 14 -1.31 -10.92 -0.05
N LYS A 15 -1.02 -12.23 -0.01
CA LYS A 15 0.02 -12.82 0.83
C LYS A 15 0.93 -13.65 -0.06
N LEU A 16 2.19 -13.23 -0.19
CA LEU A 16 3.17 -13.92 -1.02
C LEU A 16 4.26 -14.52 -0.13
N GLY A 17 4.36 -15.85 -0.17
CA GLY A 17 5.27 -16.66 0.62
C GLY A 17 6.53 -17.09 -0.15
N PRO A 18 7.47 -17.75 0.53
CA PRO A 18 8.60 -18.42 -0.12
C PRO A 18 8.08 -19.41 -1.18
N GLY A 19 8.58 -19.32 -2.41
CA GLY A 19 8.17 -20.19 -3.54
C GLY A 19 7.18 -19.56 -4.53
N CYS A 20 6.67 -18.35 -4.27
CA CYS A 20 5.98 -17.58 -5.31
C CYS A 20 6.99 -17.15 -6.40
N SER A 21 6.67 -17.37 -7.68
CA SER A 21 7.52 -16.94 -8.79
C SER A 21 7.75 -15.43 -8.75
N SER A 22 8.98 -15.01 -9.06
CA SER A 22 9.36 -13.61 -9.26
C SER A 22 8.63 -12.93 -10.41
N ASP A 23 7.96 -13.70 -11.28
CA ASP A 23 7.23 -13.19 -12.45
C ASP A 23 5.87 -12.58 -12.10
N ILE A 24 5.45 -12.65 -10.84
CA ILE A 24 4.19 -12.07 -10.40
C ILE A 24 4.32 -10.55 -10.30
N ASP A 25 3.75 -9.85 -11.28
CA ASP A 25 3.61 -8.40 -11.26
C ASP A 25 2.50 -7.97 -10.28
N VAL A 26 2.86 -7.93 -9.00
CA VAL A 26 2.02 -7.42 -7.90
C VAL A 26 1.55 -5.99 -8.18
N GLY A 27 2.41 -5.17 -8.79
CA GLY A 27 2.09 -3.79 -9.13
C GLY A 27 0.85 -3.71 -10.01
N LYS A 28 0.76 -4.60 -11.00
CA LYS A 28 -0.41 -4.71 -11.90
C LYS A 28 -1.68 -5.14 -11.17
N TRP A 29 -1.59 -6.05 -10.19
CA TRP A 29 -2.76 -6.46 -9.40
C TRP A 29 -3.29 -5.32 -8.53
N ILE A 30 -2.38 -4.59 -7.88
CA ILE A 30 -2.73 -3.42 -7.07
C ILE A 30 -3.32 -2.33 -7.95
N ALA A 31 -2.70 -2.01 -9.09
CA ALA A 31 -3.24 -1.05 -10.04
C ALA A 31 -4.65 -1.44 -10.49
N LYS A 32 -4.88 -2.72 -10.82
CA LYS A 32 -6.21 -3.20 -11.21
C LYS A 32 -7.23 -3.13 -10.09
N ALA A 33 -6.82 -3.30 -8.84
CA ALA A 33 -7.70 -3.14 -7.68
C ALA A 33 -8.07 -1.67 -7.45
N VAL A 34 -7.11 -0.76 -7.62
CA VAL A 34 -7.35 0.69 -7.60
C VAL A 34 -8.35 1.08 -8.69
N ASP A 35 -8.18 0.59 -9.94
CA ASP A 35 -9.14 0.81 -11.03
C ASP A 35 -10.56 0.33 -10.67
N ARG A 36 -10.64 -0.71 -9.84
CA ARG A 36 -11.89 -1.30 -9.35
C ARG A 36 -12.39 -0.69 -8.04
N ARG A 37 -11.84 0.47 -7.66
CA ARG A 37 -12.22 1.25 -6.46
C ARG A 37 -12.11 0.43 -5.17
N VAL A 38 -10.95 -0.17 -4.97
CA VAL A 38 -10.65 -0.92 -3.74
C VAL A 38 -10.80 -0.05 -2.50
N VAL A 39 -11.37 -0.65 -1.45
CA VAL A 39 -11.62 0.00 -0.15
C VAL A 39 -10.63 -0.47 0.90
N VAL A 40 -10.30 -1.77 0.90
CA VAL A 40 -9.35 -2.38 1.82
C VAL A 40 -8.27 -3.09 1.03
N LEU A 41 -7.02 -2.69 1.23
CA LEU A 41 -5.85 -3.35 0.66
C LEU A 41 -4.95 -3.87 1.77
N ARG A 42 -4.73 -5.18 1.79
CA ARG A 42 -3.78 -5.82 2.71
C ARG A 42 -2.73 -6.56 1.89
N PHE A 43 -1.49 -6.11 1.95
CA PHE A 43 -0.37 -6.67 1.21
C PHE A 43 0.73 -7.13 2.17
N LYS A 44 1.07 -8.42 2.09
CA LYS A 44 2.16 -9.03 2.85
C LYS A 44 3.10 -9.77 1.92
N LEU A 45 4.35 -9.36 1.91
CA LEU A 45 5.41 -9.96 1.10
C LEU A 45 6.48 -10.59 1.98
N SER A 46 6.33 -11.87 2.27
CA SER A 46 7.30 -12.63 3.07
C SER A 46 8.56 -13.03 2.28
N TRP A 47 8.56 -12.86 0.96
CA TRP A 47 9.64 -13.31 0.08
C TRP A 47 9.83 -12.38 -1.12
N SER A 48 11.03 -11.81 -1.25
CA SER A 48 11.50 -11.12 -2.45
C SER A 48 13.02 -10.93 -2.39
N THR A 49 13.67 -10.83 -3.56
CA THR A 49 15.10 -10.53 -3.70
C THR A 49 15.43 -9.06 -3.41
N GLY A 50 14.43 -8.17 -3.51
CA GLY A 50 14.55 -6.75 -3.21
C GLY A 50 13.20 -6.15 -2.81
N PRO A 51 13.17 -4.92 -2.30
CA PRO A 51 11.93 -4.32 -1.84
C PRO A 51 10.99 -4.04 -3.03
N THR A 52 9.70 -4.33 -2.87
CA THR A 52 8.67 -4.14 -3.91
C THR A 52 8.14 -2.72 -3.87
N ARG A 53 8.17 -2.05 -5.02
CA ARG A 53 7.56 -0.74 -5.21
C ARG A 53 6.07 -0.89 -5.47
N LEU A 54 5.27 -0.06 -4.81
CA LEU A 54 3.83 0.03 -5.06
C LEU A 54 3.55 1.02 -6.21
N PRO A 55 2.48 0.81 -6.98
CA PRO A 55 2.11 1.73 -8.05
C PRO A 55 1.65 3.07 -7.46
N LYS A 56 2.03 4.17 -8.12
CA LYS A 56 1.64 5.53 -7.69
C LYS A 56 0.14 5.74 -7.62
N SER A 57 -0.63 5.02 -8.45
CA SER A 57 -2.10 5.07 -8.46
C SER A 57 -2.71 4.64 -7.12
N LEU A 58 -2.02 3.82 -6.33
CA LEU A 58 -2.46 3.49 -4.99
C LEU A 58 -2.56 4.73 -4.11
N TYR A 59 -1.56 5.61 -4.18
CA TYR A 59 -1.47 6.84 -3.37
C TYR A 59 -2.49 7.91 -3.78
N THR A 60 -3.11 7.78 -4.95
CA THR A 60 -4.18 8.69 -5.41
C THR A 60 -5.56 8.05 -5.31
N CYS A 61 -5.69 6.87 -4.68
CA CYS A 61 -6.94 6.15 -4.61
C CYS A 61 -7.92 6.81 -3.63
N GLU A 62 -9.01 7.37 -4.16
CA GLU A 62 -10.06 8.06 -3.38
C GLU A 62 -11.00 7.11 -2.63
N THR A 63 -10.94 5.80 -2.87
CA THR A 63 -11.84 4.85 -2.20
C THR A 63 -11.15 4.03 -1.13
N LEU A 64 -9.82 4.05 -1.09
CA LEU A 64 -9.03 3.23 -0.17
C LEU A 64 -9.13 3.81 1.24
N LYS A 65 -9.78 3.06 2.13
CA LYS A 65 -9.96 3.41 3.55
C LYS A 65 -8.97 2.68 4.46
N GLU A 66 -8.56 1.47 4.09
CA GLU A 66 -7.60 0.70 4.88
C GLU A 66 -6.45 0.21 4.01
N LEU A 67 -5.23 0.53 4.45
CA LEU A 67 -4.00 0.07 3.83
C LEU A 67 -3.15 -0.64 4.89
N THR A 68 -2.91 -1.92 4.68
CA THR A 68 -1.94 -2.69 5.47
C THR A 68 -0.82 -3.15 4.58
N LEU A 69 0.42 -2.77 4.93
CA LEU A 69 1.63 -3.16 4.22
C LEU A 69 2.57 -3.87 5.17
N SER A 70 3.10 -5.02 4.73
CA SER A 70 3.96 -5.84 5.57
C SER A 70 5.12 -6.43 4.79
N HIS A 71 6.33 -6.24 5.34
CA HIS A 71 7.61 -6.80 4.90
C HIS A 71 8.05 -6.40 3.48
N LYS A 72 9.30 -5.97 3.31
CA LYS A 72 9.96 -5.77 2.00
C LYS A 72 9.15 -4.92 1.01
N VAL A 73 8.30 -4.01 1.49
CA VAL A 73 7.62 -3.01 0.67
C VAL A 73 8.43 -1.73 0.74
N LEU A 74 8.82 -1.18 -0.41
CA LEU A 74 9.43 0.14 -0.48
C LEU A 74 8.33 1.20 -0.48
N LEU A 75 8.34 2.06 0.53
CA LEU A 75 7.50 3.23 0.58
C LEU A 75 8.24 4.43 -0.05
N ASP A 76 7.70 4.93 -1.15
CA ASP A 76 8.19 6.10 -1.88
C ASP A 76 6.98 7.00 -2.17
N PHE A 77 6.62 7.80 -1.17
CA PHE A 77 5.48 8.71 -1.23
C PHE A 77 5.87 10.01 -1.93
N PRO A 78 5.01 10.56 -2.80
CA PRO A 78 5.15 11.94 -3.22
C PRO A 78 4.92 12.89 -2.03
N SER A 79 5.61 14.02 -2.03
CA SER A 79 5.62 15.03 -0.97
C SER A 79 4.29 15.82 -0.82
N SER A 80 3.27 15.50 -1.61
CA SER A 80 1.92 16.10 -1.54
C SER A 80 0.90 15.11 -0.97
N SER A 81 -0.27 15.59 -0.53
CA SER A 81 -1.34 14.78 0.07
C SER A 81 -1.59 13.47 -0.70
N CYS A 82 -1.34 12.35 -0.02
CA CYS A 82 -1.52 11.00 -0.54
C CYS A 82 -2.65 10.32 0.23
N LEU A 83 -3.42 9.48 -0.46
CA LEU A 83 -4.45 8.60 0.11
C LEU A 83 -5.60 9.39 0.76
N PRO A 84 -6.36 10.17 -0.03
CA PRO A 84 -7.29 11.20 0.47
C PRO A 84 -8.48 10.66 1.28
N SER A 85 -8.74 9.36 1.25
CA SER A 85 -9.85 8.72 1.99
C SER A 85 -9.39 7.64 2.95
N LEU A 86 -8.09 7.56 3.19
CA LEU A 86 -7.52 6.57 4.09
C LEU A 86 -7.87 6.91 5.54
N MET A 87 -8.30 5.90 6.27
CA MET A 87 -8.69 5.97 7.68
C MET A 87 -7.75 5.13 8.53
N PHE A 88 -7.30 3.99 8.00
CA PHE A 88 -6.45 3.03 8.70
C PHE A 88 -5.19 2.75 7.90
N LEU A 89 -4.04 2.95 8.54
CA LEU A 89 -2.74 2.67 7.95
C LEU A 89 -1.90 1.83 8.90
N ASN A 90 -1.67 0.59 8.49
CA ASN A 90 -0.90 -0.37 9.27
C ASN A 90 0.39 -0.74 8.54
N LEU A 91 1.53 -0.38 9.11
CA LEU A 91 2.83 -0.65 8.53
C LEU A 91 3.63 -1.59 9.43
N PHE A 92 4.03 -2.72 8.86
CA PHE A 92 4.77 -3.76 9.58
C PHE A 92 6.07 -4.09 8.83
N TYR A 93 7.23 -3.74 9.40
CA TYR A 93 8.54 -4.10 8.82
C TYR A 93 8.72 -3.66 7.34
N VAL A 94 8.19 -2.49 7.00
CA VAL A 94 8.35 -1.88 5.68
C VAL A 94 9.74 -1.24 5.54
N VAL A 95 10.18 -1.02 4.31
CA VAL A 95 11.47 -0.40 3.99
C VAL A 95 11.22 1.02 3.46
N TYR A 96 11.95 1.98 3.98
CA TYR A 96 11.95 3.37 3.51
C TYR A 96 13.16 3.61 2.61
N ARG A 97 13.04 4.50 1.64
CA ARG A 97 14.16 4.84 0.74
C ARG A 97 15.28 5.56 1.50
N ASP A 98 14.91 6.51 2.34
CA ASP A 98 15.78 7.39 3.11
C ASP A 98 14.98 8.02 4.27
N ASP A 99 15.68 8.64 5.23
CA ASP A 99 15.05 9.27 6.40
C ASP A 99 14.10 10.42 6.00
N ALA A 100 14.43 11.16 4.94
CA ALA A 100 13.58 12.23 4.42
C ALA A 100 12.23 11.71 3.86
N SER A 101 12.21 10.50 3.32
CA SER A 101 11.01 9.82 2.84
C SER A 101 10.11 9.39 3.98
N LEU A 102 10.71 9.03 5.12
CA LEU A 102 9.98 8.75 6.36
C LEU A 102 9.36 10.03 6.93
N GLU A 103 10.12 11.13 6.99
CA GLU A 103 9.62 12.43 7.45
C GLU A 103 8.48 12.95 6.55
N SER A 104 8.67 12.89 5.24
CA SER A 104 7.63 13.29 4.26
C SER A 104 6.36 12.45 4.41
N PHE A 105 6.49 11.16 4.71
CA PHE A 105 5.37 10.27 4.94
C PHE A 105 4.58 10.66 6.20
N PHE A 106 5.27 10.89 7.32
CA PHE A 106 4.60 11.36 8.54
C PHE A 106 3.96 12.74 8.35
N PHE A 107 4.62 13.64 7.62
CA PHE A 107 4.06 14.95 7.29
C PHE A 107 2.76 14.83 6.47
N ALA A 108 2.79 14.04 5.39
CA ALA A 108 1.64 13.82 4.51
C ALA A 108 0.43 13.22 5.24
N LEU A 109 0.67 12.41 6.28
CA LEU A 109 -0.39 11.83 7.09
C LEU A 109 -0.85 12.77 8.20
N SER A 110 0.06 13.50 8.85
CA SER A 110 -0.30 14.45 9.92
C SER A 110 -1.30 15.54 9.47
N SER A 111 -1.34 15.84 8.17
CA SER A 111 -2.29 16.79 7.59
C SER A 111 -3.73 16.27 7.51
N SER A 112 -3.99 14.98 7.73
CA SER A 112 -5.33 14.41 7.77
C SER A 112 -5.66 13.97 9.19
N TYR A 113 -6.52 14.74 9.87
CA TYR A 113 -6.87 14.63 11.29
C TYR A 113 -7.58 13.33 11.76
N LEU A 114 -7.46 12.21 11.04
CA LEU A 114 -8.14 10.93 11.35
C LEU A 114 -7.25 9.70 11.06
N PHE A 115 -5.95 9.76 11.38
CA PHE A 115 -5.07 8.61 11.23
C PHE A 115 -4.68 7.98 12.56
N GLU A 116 -5.13 6.75 12.76
CA GLU A 116 -4.50 5.83 13.70
C GLU A 116 -3.38 5.09 12.94
N CYS A 117 -2.18 5.68 12.95
CA CYS A 117 -0.99 5.08 12.37
C CYS A 117 -0.32 4.15 13.40
N GLU A 118 -0.55 2.84 13.31
CA GLU A 118 0.31 1.86 13.98
C GLU A 118 1.50 1.51 13.06
N ALA A 119 2.63 2.17 13.29
CA ALA A 119 3.91 1.77 12.73
C ALA A 119 4.66 0.89 13.74
N LYS A 120 4.63 -0.44 13.55
CA LYS A 120 5.45 -1.37 14.34
C LYS A 120 6.79 -1.56 13.65
N GLN A 121 7.79 -0.79 14.07
CA GLN A 121 9.19 -1.02 13.71
C GLN A 121 9.81 -1.98 14.72
N THR A 122 10.21 -3.17 14.26
CA THR A 122 11.05 -4.07 15.05
C THR A 122 12.32 -4.32 14.24
N LYS A 123 13.46 -3.96 14.82
CA LYS A 123 14.80 -4.13 14.25
C LYS A 123 14.96 -5.60 13.87
N GLN A 124 15.13 -5.89 12.57
CA GLN A 124 15.46 -7.25 12.14
C GLN A 124 16.84 -7.62 12.71
N ARG A 125 16.89 -8.75 13.41
CA ARG A 125 18.09 -9.33 14.00
C ARG A 125 18.84 -10.15 12.97
#